data_AF-A0AAV5SUT2-F1
#
_entry.id   AF-A0AAV5SUT2-F1
#
_cell.length_a   1.000
_cell.length_b   1.000
_cell.length_c   1.000
_cell.angle_alpha   90.00
_cell.angle_beta   90.00
_cell.angle_gamma   90.00
#
_symmetry.space_group_name_H-M   'P 1'
#
loop_
_entity.id
_entity.type
_entity.pdbx_description
1 polymer ?
#
loop_
_entity_poly.entity_id
_entity_poly.type
_entity_poly.pdbx_seq_one_letter_code
_entity_poly.pdbx_strand_id
1 'polypeptide(L)'
;KRHVDDFVPSAAGPKNCICQKFAMYEMKIVMIAILRKYKLASKRKFHDVTLLTEVILRSEEGINVTVERRSSRENPSNSNPPPPTPPSYPVLST
;
A
#
# COMPACT_ATOMS: atom_id res chain seq x y z
N LYS A 1 -13.00 -7.16 18.21
CA LYS A 1 -13.06 -5.69 18.47
C LYS A 1 -11.77 -5.33 19.19
N ARG A 2 -10.87 -4.55 18.58
CA ARG A 2 -9.59 -4.14 19.22
C ARG A 2 -9.85 -2.96 20.16
N HIS A 3 -9.24 -2.95 21.33
CA HIS A 3 -9.22 -1.82 22.26
C HIS A 3 -8.29 -0.71 21.72
N VAL A 4 -8.51 0.53 22.16
CA VAL A 4 -7.74 1.70 21.71
C VAL A 4 -6.25 1.54 22.01
N ASP A 5 -5.92 0.84 23.09
CA ASP A 5 -4.54 0.62 23.57
C ASP A 5 -3.98 -0.78 23.25
N ASP A 6 -4.61 -1.54 22.35
CA ASP A 6 -4.12 -2.88 21.96
C ASP A 6 -2.80 -2.83 21.15
N PHE A 7 -2.39 -1.65 20.68
CA PHE A 7 -1.21 -1.48 19.85
C PHE A 7 -0.29 -0.38 20.40
N VAL A 8 0.74 -0.80 21.11
CA VAL A 8 1.76 0.06 21.72
C VAL A 8 3.15 -0.36 21.20
N PRO A 9 3.50 -0.01 19.95
CA PRO A 9 4.72 -0.50 19.29
C PRO A 9 6.00 0.09 19.90
N SER A 10 5.90 1.27 20.51
CA SER A 10 6.95 1.86 21.33
C SER A 10 6.32 2.16 22.68
N ALA A 11 6.92 1.63 23.75
CA ALA A 11 6.42 1.62 25.13
C ALA A 11 5.53 2.80 25.52
N ALA A 12 4.44 2.53 26.23
CA ALA A 12 3.58 3.54 26.83
C ALA A 12 4.16 3.99 28.19
N GLY A 13 4.14 5.30 28.46
CA GLY A 13 4.56 5.87 29.75
C GLY A 13 5.54 7.04 29.63
N PRO A 14 6.08 7.54 30.76
CA PRO A 14 6.98 8.70 30.80
C PRO A 14 8.34 8.48 30.13
N LYS A 15 8.66 7.24 29.77
CA LYS A 15 9.85 6.83 29.02
C LYS A 15 9.48 6.28 27.64
N ASN A 16 8.53 6.92 26.96
CA ASN A 16 8.20 6.56 25.59
C ASN A 16 9.32 6.95 24.61
N CYS A 17 9.26 6.39 23.40
CA CYS A 17 10.18 6.76 22.33
C CYS A 17 9.79 8.14 21.76
N ILE A 18 10.71 9.11 21.81
CA ILE A 18 10.52 10.43 21.20
C ILE A 18 10.27 10.33 19.68
N CYS A 19 10.86 9.32 19.03
CA CYS A 19 10.75 9.09 17.60
C CYS A 19 9.49 8.29 17.21
N GLN A 20 8.57 7.98 18.13
CA GLN A 20 7.40 7.14 17.85
C GLN A 20 6.57 7.63 16.64
N LYS A 21 6.25 8.92 16.62
CA LYS A 21 5.45 9.52 15.52
C LYS A 21 6.23 9.56 14.21
N PHE A 22 7.51 9.95 14.29
CA PHE A 22 8.39 10.02 13.14
C PHE A 22 8.54 8.65 12.47
N ALA A 23 8.85 7.61 13.26
CA ALA A 23 9.01 6.25 12.78
C ALA A 23 7.72 5.71 12.13
N MET A 24 6.54 6.01 12.68
CA MET A 24 5.27 5.61 12.05
C MET A 24 5.01 6.30 10.72
N TYR A 25 5.34 7.59 10.61
CA TYR A 25 5.17 8.29 9.34
C TYR A 25 6.14 7.78 8.29
N GLU A 26 7.40 7.57 8.65
CA GLU A 26 8.41 7.03 7.75
C GLU A 26 8.01 5.63 7.25
N MET A 27 7.61 4.72 8.15
CA MET A 27 7.12 3.39 7.76
C MET A 27 5.92 3.48 6.81
N LYS A 28 4.96 4.37 7.07
CA LYS A 28 3.80 4.55 6.18
C LYS A 28 4.21 5.06 4.81
N ILE A 29 5.09 6.06 4.74
CA ILE A 29 5.56 6.65 3.48
C ILE A 29 6.26 5.59 2.64
N VAL A 30 7.18 4.83 3.25
CA VAL A 30 7.91 3.75 2.57
C VAL A 30 6.94 2.67 2.08
N MET A 31 6.00 2.23 2.92
CA MET A 31 5.00 1.23 2.53
C MET A 31 4.13 1.71 1.37
N ILE A 32 3.67 2.97 1.39
CA ILE A 32 2.89 3.54 0.29
C ILE A 32 3.72 3.59 -1.00
N ALA A 33 4.98 4.03 -0.91
CA ALA A 33 5.87 4.11 -2.07
C ALA A 33 6.09 2.74 -2.74
N ILE A 34 6.27 1.70 -1.92
CA ILE A 34 6.44 0.32 -2.40
C ILE A 34 5.13 -0.20 -3.00
N LEU A 35 4.01 -0.14 -2.26
CA LEU A 35 2.73 -0.70 -2.69
C LEU A 35 2.12 -0.01 -3.92
N ARG A 36 2.48 1.25 -4.18
CA ARG A 36 2.07 1.96 -5.41
C ARG A 36 2.76 1.41 -6.66
N LYS A 37 4.00 0.94 -6.53
CA LYS A 37 4.84 0.52 -7.66
C LYS A 37 4.94 -1.00 -7.80
N TYR A 38 4.71 -1.74 -6.72
CA TYR A 38 4.94 -3.18 -6.66
C TYR A 38 3.78 -3.91 -5.99
N LYS A 39 3.58 -5.17 -6.39
CA LYS A 39 2.82 -6.17 -5.68
C LYS A 39 3.82 -7.02 -4.89
N LEU A 40 3.52 -7.24 -3.61
CA LEU A 40 4.34 -8.08 -2.72
C LEU A 40 3.56 -9.36 -2.41
N ALA A 41 4.23 -10.51 -2.52
CA ALA A 41 3.70 -11.80 -2.12
C ALA A 41 4.69 -12.52 -1.20
N SER A 42 4.17 -13.25 -0.21
CA SER A 42 4.96 -14.16 0.63
C SER A 42 4.49 -15.58 0.40
N LYS A 43 5.42 -16.53 0.31
CA LYS A 43 5.10 -17.97 0.25
C LYS A 43 4.89 -18.58 1.63
N ARG A 44 5.32 -17.90 2.71
CA ARG A 44 5.22 -18.38 4.09
C ARG A 44 4.07 -17.71 4.82
N LYS A 45 3.38 -18.47 5.69
CA LYS A 45 2.41 -17.91 6.63
C LYS A 45 3.15 -17.27 7.80
N PHE A 46 2.49 -16.36 8.50
CA PHE A 46 3.08 -15.65 9.63
C PHE A 46 3.56 -16.59 10.75
N HIS A 47 2.81 -17.66 11.02
CA HIS A 47 3.14 -18.64 12.06
C HIS A 47 4.35 -19.53 11.70
N ASP A 48 4.75 -19.57 10.43
CA ASP A 48 5.88 -20.36 9.96
C ASP A 48 7.21 -19.58 10.04
N VAL A 49 7.17 -18.34 10.54
CA VAL A 49 8.36 -17.48 10.69
C VAL A 49 8.89 -17.62 12.11
N THR A 50 10.05 -18.26 12.26
CA THR A 50 10.75 -18.34 13.55
C THR A 50 11.39 -16.99 13.88
N LEU A 51 11.07 -16.45 15.06
CA LEU A 51 11.54 -15.15 15.51
C LEU A 51 12.63 -15.32 16.57
N LEU A 52 13.75 -14.65 16.36
CA LEU A 52 14.83 -14.49 17.32
C LEU A 52 14.53 -13.27 18.19
N THR A 53 14.47 -13.50 19.50
CA THR A 53 14.24 -12.45 20.49
C THR A 53 15.58 -11.97 21.02
N GLU A 54 16.09 -10.91 20.41
CA GLU A 54 17.29 -10.20 20.83
C GLU A 54 16.90 -8.76 21.21
N VAL A 55 17.86 -7.82 21.22
CA VAL A 55 17.57 -6.39 21.45
C VAL A 55 16.53 -5.86 20.44
N ILE A 56 16.52 -6.43 19.24
CA ILE A 56 15.47 -6.25 18.23
C ILE A 56 14.92 -7.61 17.83
N LEU A 57 13.64 -7.66 17.47
CA LEU A 57 13.01 -8.86 16.93
C LEU A 57 13.54 -9.11 15.51
N ARG A 58 14.14 -10.28 15.28
CA ARG A 58 14.67 -10.69 13.97
C ARG A 58 14.04 -11.99 13.52
N SER A 59 13.95 -12.21 12.21
CA SER A 59 13.62 -13.53 11.66
C SER A 59 14.90 -14.36 11.56
N GLU A 60 14.86 -15.62 11.98
CA GLU A 60 16.01 -16.52 11.90
C GLU A 60 16.46 -16.74 10.44
N GLU A 61 15.50 -16.95 9.55
CA GLU A 61 15.75 -17.26 8.13
C GLU A 61 15.62 -16.03 7.21
N GLY A 62 15.45 -14.83 7.78
CA GLY A 62 15.14 -13.62 7.03
C GLY A 62 13.67 -13.55 6.56
N ILE A 63 13.36 -12.60 5.68
CA ILE A 63 12.00 -12.35 5.16
C ILE A 63 12.01 -12.55 3.64
N ASN A 64 11.49 -13.69 3.19
CA ASN A 64 11.46 -14.04 1.77
C ASN A 64 10.16 -13.53 1.12
N VAL A 65 10.25 -12.41 0.41
CA VAL A 65 9.14 -11.80 -0.33
C VAL A 65 9.42 -11.76 -1.82
N THR A 66 8.41 -12.10 -2.62
CA THR A 66 8.41 -11.95 -4.07
C THR A 66 7.84 -10.58 -4.42
N VAL A 67 8.54 -9.86 -5.30
CA VAL A 67 8.20 -8.50 -5.69
C VAL A 67 7.92 -8.46 -7.19
N GLU A 68 6.73 -8.01 -7.57
CA GLU A 68 6.32 -7.87 -8.97
C GLU A 68 5.95 -6.41 -9.26
N ARG A 69 6.36 -5.88 -10.41
CA ARG A 69 6.00 -4.50 -10.79
C ARG A 69 4.50 -4.41 -11.03
N ARG A 70 3.85 -3.43 -10.39
CA ARG A 70 2.44 -3.10 -10.64
C ARG A 70 2.37 -2.39 -12.00
N SER A 71 1.65 -2.96 -12.96
CA SER A 71 1.31 -2.25 -14.20
C SER A 71 0.60 -0.95 -13.80
N SER A 72 1.10 0.18 -14.32
CA SER A 72 0.43 1.47 -14.18
C SER A 72 -1.03 1.28 -14.53
N ARG A 73 -1.93 1.85 -13.73
CA ARG A 73 -3.35 1.91 -14.09
C ARG A 73 -3.44 2.57 -15.47
N GLU A 74 -3.54 1.79 -16.53
CA GLU A 74 -4.34 2.18 -17.67
C GLU A 74 -5.77 2.03 -17.15
N ASN A 75 -6.41 3.15 -16.83
CA ASN A 75 -7.84 3.15 -16.57
C ASN A 75 -8.51 2.78 -17.91
N PRO A 76 -9.20 1.65 -18.05
CA PRO A 76 -9.92 1.32 -19.30
C PRO A 76 -11.15 2.22 -19.51
N SER A 77 -11.31 3.31 -18.75
CA SER A 77 -12.52 4.12 -18.65
C SER A 77 -12.36 5.57 -19.11
N ASN A 78 -11.33 5.91 -19.89
CA ASN A 78 -11.23 7.25 -20.50
C ASN A 78 -11.29 7.25 -22.04
N SER A 79 -11.90 6.22 -22.64
CA SER A 79 -12.54 6.42 -23.94
C SER A 79 -13.89 7.10 -23.68
N ASN A 80 -13.89 8.42 -23.48
CA ASN A 80 -15.12 9.15 -23.69
C ASN A 80 -15.55 8.85 -25.14
N PRO A 81 -16.74 8.27 -25.39
CA PRO A 81 -17.21 8.12 -26.76
C PRO A 81 -17.24 9.52 -27.40
N PRO A 82 -16.88 9.66 -28.69
CA PRO A 82 -17.04 10.93 -29.37
C PRO A 82 -18.49 11.41 -29.19
N PRO A 83 -18.73 12.72 -29.01
CA PRO A 83 -20.08 13.24 -28.91
C PRO A 83 -20.90 12.77 -30.12
N PRO A 84 -22.18 12.40 -29.94
CA PRO A 84 -23.02 11.98 -31.05
C PRO A 84 -23.03 13.08 -32.10
N THR A 85 -22.72 12.71 -33.35
CA THR A 85 -22.82 13.65 -34.47
C THR A 85 -24.25 14.19 -34.55
N PRO A 86 -24.45 15.50 -34.64
CA PRO A 86 -25.79 16.06 -34.78
C PRO A 86 -26.46 15.50 -36.05
N PRO A 87 -27.79 15.30 -36.05
CA PRO A 87 -28.50 14.86 -37.23
C PRO A 87 -28.26 15.85 -38.37
N SER A 88 -27.84 15.34 -39.53
CA SER A 88 -27.73 16.11 -40.75
C SER A 88 -29.14 16.51 -41.20
N TYR A 89 -29.57 17.72 -40.86
CA TYR A 89 -30.77 18.30 -41.45
C TYR A 89 -30.49 18.64 -42.92
N PRO A 90 -31.44 18.39 -43.84
CA PRO A 90 -31.28 18.83 -45.22
C PRO A 90 -31.18 20.35 -45.24
N VAL A 91 -30.06 20.87 -45.75
CA VAL A 91 -29.90 22.29 -46.03
C VAL A 91 -30.91 22.62 -47.12
N LEU A 92 -32.00 23.33 -46.78
CA LEU A 92 -32.88 23.86 -47.81
C LEU A 92 -32.08 24.85 -48.64
N SER A 93 -31.87 24.53 -49.91
CA SER A 93 -31.31 25.43 -50.91
C SER A 93 -32.35 26.51 -51.22
N THR A 94 -32.14 27.71 -50.69
CA THR A 94 -32.68 28.94 -51.29
C THR A 94 -31.77 29.41 -52.42
#